data_AF-A0A2K4AEI7-F1
#
_entry.id   AF-A0A2K4AEI7-F1
#
_cell.length_a   1.000
_cell.length_b   1.000
_cell.length_c   1.000
_cell.angle_alpha   90.00
_cell.angle_beta   90.00
_cell.angle_gamma   90.00
#
_symmetry.space_group_name_H-M   'P 1'
#
loop_
_entity.id
_entity.type
_entity.pdbx_description
1 polymer ?
#
loop_
_entity_poly.entity_id
_entity_poly.type
_entity_poly.pdbx_seq_one_letter_code
_entity_poly.pdbx_strand_id
1 'polypeptide(L)'
;MSQDVNNLSKQPTPDKAEDNAFFPSPYSLSQYTAPKTDFDGVEHKDAYKEGKWKVLMIAAEERYVLLENGKMFSTGNHPVEMLLPLHHLMEAGFDVDVATLSGYPAKLELWAMPTEDEVVLSTYNKLKEKLKQPKKLSDVIKNELGPDSDYLSVFIPGGHAAVVGISESEDVQQTLDWALENERFIITLCHGPAALLSAGLNRDKSPLEGYSVCVFPDSLDEGANIEIGYLPGRLKWLVADLLTKQGLKVVNDDMTGKTLKDRKLLTGDSPLASNELGKLAVNEMLKVIQD
;
A
#
# COMPACT_ATOMS: atom_id res chain seq x y z
N MET A 1 -25.28 -19.09 -14.35
CA MET A 1 -26.03 -18.05 -15.10
C MET A 1 -25.16 -16.82 -15.09
N SER A 2 -24.56 -16.45 -16.22
CA SER A 2 -23.76 -15.22 -16.32
C SER A 2 -24.71 -14.04 -16.09
N GLN A 3 -24.64 -13.40 -14.93
CA GLN A 3 -25.28 -12.10 -14.76
C GLN A 3 -24.60 -11.16 -15.76
N ASP A 4 -25.39 -10.59 -16.65
CA ASP A 4 -24.92 -9.64 -17.66
C ASP A 4 -24.31 -8.44 -16.91
N VAL A 5 -22.99 -8.29 -16.98
CA VAL A 5 -22.20 -7.38 -16.11
C VAL A 5 -22.66 -5.92 -16.25
N ASN A 6 -23.28 -5.59 -17.38
CA ASN A 6 -23.87 -4.28 -17.68
C ASN A 6 -25.14 -3.95 -16.87
N ASN A 7 -25.75 -4.91 -16.17
CA ASN A 7 -26.94 -4.67 -15.34
C ASN A 7 -26.62 -4.41 -13.86
N LEU A 8 -25.34 -4.39 -13.47
CA LEU A 8 -24.94 -4.12 -12.09
C LEU A 8 -25.14 -2.63 -11.76
N SER A 9 -25.56 -2.37 -10.52
CA SER A 9 -25.76 -1.00 -10.03
C SER A 9 -24.43 -0.25 -9.95
N LYS A 10 -24.43 1.00 -10.41
CA LYS A 10 -23.35 1.99 -10.17
C LYS A 10 -23.53 2.78 -8.87
N GLN A 11 -24.59 2.52 -8.09
CA GLN A 11 -24.76 3.15 -6.79
C GLN A 11 -23.82 2.50 -5.76
N PRO A 12 -23.04 3.28 -5.00
CA PRO A 12 -22.25 2.77 -3.88
C PRO A 12 -23.10 1.99 -2.88
N THR A 13 -22.55 0.91 -2.33
CA THR A 13 -23.29 0.02 -1.43
C THR A 13 -23.13 0.50 0.02
N PRO A 14 -24.22 0.77 0.77
CA PRO A 14 -24.09 1.22 2.16
C PRO A 14 -23.33 0.22 3.03
N ASP A 15 -22.35 0.70 3.78
CA ASP A 15 -21.71 -0.07 4.84
C ASP A 15 -22.55 0.07 6.12
N LYS A 16 -23.03 -1.06 6.67
CA LYS A 16 -23.93 -1.05 7.84
C LYS A 16 -23.19 -0.88 9.16
N ALA A 17 -21.87 -0.97 9.16
CA ALA A 17 -21.08 -0.77 10.36
C ALA A 17 -20.89 0.71 10.72
N GLU A 18 -21.15 1.64 9.78
CA GLU A 18 -20.87 3.07 9.98
C GLU A 18 -21.95 3.97 9.36
N ASP A 19 -22.09 5.18 9.92
CA ASP A 19 -23.02 6.19 9.41
C ASP A 19 -22.53 6.80 8.10
N ASN A 20 -23.43 6.92 7.11
CA ASN A 20 -23.18 7.55 5.82
C ASN A 20 -21.89 7.05 5.11
N ALA A 21 -21.53 5.79 5.34
CA ALA A 21 -20.39 5.12 4.75
C ALA A 21 -20.82 4.15 3.64
N PHE A 22 -19.98 4.02 2.61
CA PHE A 22 -20.30 3.19 1.45
C PHE A 22 -19.08 2.40 0.99
N PHE A 23 -19.30 1.12 0.72
CA PHE A 23 -18.45 0.30 -0.14
C PHE A 23 -18.58 0.74 -1.60
N PRO A 24 -17.64 0.31 -2.49
CA PRO A 24 -17.78 0.50 -3.93
C PRO A 24 -19.10 -0.06 -4.48
N SER A 25 -19.53 0.47 -5.63
CA SER A 25 -20.71 -0.02 -6.34
C SER A 25 -20.51 -1.44 -6.87
N PRO A 26 -21.58 -2.26 -6.98
CA PRO A 26 -21.48 -3.59 -7.58
C PRO A 26 -20.86 -3.58 -8.99
N TYR A 27 -21.17 -2.57 -9.80
CA TYR A 27 -20.57 -2.41 -11.12
C TYR A 27 -19.07 -2.17 -11.02
N SER A 28 -18.60 -1.25 -10.17
CA SER A 28 -17.18 -0.97 -10.03
C SER A 28 -16.37 -2.19 -9.54
N LEU A 29 -16.93 -2.98 -8.62
CA LEU A 29 -16.31 -4.21 -8.15
C LEU A 29 -16.11 -5.21 -9.29
N SER A 30 -17.05 -5.31 -10.23
CA SER A 30 -16.90 -6.19 -11.39
C SER A 30 -15.80 -5.78 -12.36
N GLN A 31 -15.35 -4.52 -12.30
CA GLN A 31 -14.30 -3.99 -13.19
C GLN A 31 -12.92 -4.04 -12.53
N TYR A 32 -12.85 -3.73 -11.24
CA TYR A 32 -11.58 -3.51 -10.53
C TYR A 32 -11.19 -4.62 -9.56
N THR A 33 -12.05 -5.63 -9.38
CA THR A 33 -11.75 -6.80 -8.56
C THR A 33 -11.90 -8.07 -9.37
N ALA A 34 -11.12 -9.09 -9.03
CA ALA A 34 -11.15 -10.39 -9.67
C ALA A 34 -11.03 -11.50 -8.62
N PRO A 35 -11.59 -12.70 -8.88
CA PRO A 35 -11.46 -13.82 -7.97
C PRO A 35 -10.02 -14.36 -7.87
N LYS A 36 -9.17 -14.06 -8.86
CA LYS A 36 -7.76 -14.44 -8.93
C LYS A 36 -6.89 -13.26 -9.35
N THR A 37 -5.61 -13.33 -8.97
CA THR A 37 -4.60 -12.34 -9.38
C THR A 37 -3.86 -12.78 -10.64
N ASP A 38 -2.93 -11.94 -11.10
CA ASP A 38 -2.01 -12.21 -12.21
C ASP A 38 -0.71 -12.90 -11.75
N PHE A 39 -0.64 -13.37 -10.51
CA PHE A 39 0.52 -14.06 -9.97
C PHE A 39 0.98 -15.22 -10.86
N ASP A 40 2.26 -15.22 -11.22
CA ASP A 40 2.88 -16.13 -12.19
C ASP A 40 4.05 -16.96 -11.61
N GLY A 41 4.27 -16.90 -10.29
CA GLY A 41 5.31 -17.63 -9.58
C GLY A 41 6.32 -16.73 -8.86
N VAL A 42 7.20 -17.34 -8.05
CA VAL A 42 8.29 -16.64 -7.34
C VAL A 42 9.63 -16.98 -8.00
N GLU A 43 10.46 -15.96 -8.24
CA GLU A 43 11.75 -16.09 -8.92
C GLU A 43 12.87 -16.65 -8.00
N HIS A 44 12.83 -16.30 -6.72
CA HIS A 44 13.96 -16.49 -5.78
C HIS A 44 13.57 -17.22 -4.50
N LYS A 45 12.84 -18.34 -4.62
CA LYS A 45 12.43 -19.12 -3.45
C LYS A 45 13.62 -19.58 -2.60
N ASP A 46 13.53 -19.34 -1.29
CA ASP A 46 14.53 -19.67 -0.26
C ASP A 46 15.95 -19.13 -0.56
N ALA A 47 16.05 -18.01 -1.28
CA ALA A 47 17.33 -17.42 -1.67
C ALA A 47 18.09 -16.79 -0.49
N TYR A 48 17.38 -16.19 0.48
CA TYR A 48 17.95 -15.66 1.71
C TYR A 48 17.72 -16.63 2.88
N LYS A 49 18.81 -17.12 3.50
CA LYS A 49 18.73 -18.20 4.51
C LYS A 49 19.22 -17.82 5.91
N GLU A 50 19.89 -16.67 6.05
CA GLU A 50 20.46 -16.26 7.34
C GLU A 50 19.39 -15.84 8.35
N GLY A 51 18.20 -15.44 7.87
CA GLY A 51 17.03 -15.18 8.71
C GLY A 51 17.15 -13.94 9.61
N LYS A 52 18.14 -13.07 9.38
CA LYS A 52 18.30 -11.79 10.09
C LYS A 52 17.39 -10.72 9.50
N TRP A 53 17.46 -10.49 8.19
CA TRP A 53 16.76 -9.40 7.52
C TRP A 53 15.24 -9.62 7.45
N LYS A 54 14.50 -8.59 7.83
CA LYS A 54 13.04 -8.54 7.85
C LYS A 54 12.47 -7.36 7.06
N VAL A 55 11.18 -7.43 6.80
CA VAL A 55 10.34 -6.35 6.25
C VAL A 55 9.51 -5.76 7.39
N LEU A 56 9.52 -4.43 7.53
CA LEU A 56 8.56 -3.70 8.38
C LEU A 56 7.41 -3.20 7.51
N MET A 57 6.22 -3.78 7.66
CA MET A 57 5.02 -3.25 7.01
C MET A 57 4.35 -2.19 7.89
N ILE A 58 4.14 -0.99 7.37
CA ILE A 58 3.26 0.03 7.96
C ILE A 58 1.92 -0.05 7.24
N ALA A 59 0.88 -0.51 7.92
CA ALA A 59 -0.46 -0.66 7.36
C ALA A 59 -1.42 0.42 7.87
N ALA A 60 -2.43 0.76 7.08
CA ALA A 60 -3.54 1.60 7.54
C ALA A 60 -4.38 0.89 8.62
N GLU A 61 -4.74 1.63 9.67
CA GLU A 61 -5.60 1.17 10.77
C GLU A 61 -7.00 1.82 10.79
N GLU A 62 -7.24 2.81 9.93
CA GLU A 62 -8.56 3.42 9.72
C GLU A 62 -9.15 2.90 8.39
N ARG A 63 -10.45 2.62 8.38
CA ARG A 63 -11.19 2.13 7.22
C ARG A 63 -11.89 3.25 6.47
N TYR A 64 -12.32 4.30 7.16
CA TYR A 64 -13.25 5.27 6.61
C TYR A 64 -12.56 6.55 6.19
N VAL A 65 -12.59 6.86 4.90
CA VAL A 65 -12.07 8.12 4.35
C VAL A 65 -13.22 9.11 4.19
N LEU A 66 -13.14 10.24 4.89
CA LEU A 66 -14.14 11.31 4.77
C LEU A 66 -13.95 12.10 3.47
N LEU A 67 -15.00 12.15 2.66
CA LEU A 67 -15.01 12.78 1.34
C LEU A 67 -15.55 14.22 1.38
N GLU A 68 -15.39 14.97 0.29
CA GLU A 68 -15.84 16.37 0.18
C GLU A 68 -17.34 16.55 0.42
N ASN A 69 -18.15 15.56 0.03
CA ASN A 69 -19.61 15.60 0.15
C ASN A 69 -20.13 15.10 1.51
N GLY A 70 -19.24 14.86 2.48
CA GLY A 70 -19.58 14.40 3.82
C GLY A 70 -19.89 12.90 3.94
N LYS A 71 -19.82 12.14 2.84
CA LYS A 71 -19.87 10.67 2.89
C LYS A 71 -18.52 10.10 3.29
N MET A 72 -18.53 8.87 3.78
CA MET A 72 -17.31 8.09 4.01
C MET A 72 -17.16 6.99 2.96
N PHE A 73 -15.94 6.83 2.44
CA PHE A 73 -15.57 5.65 1.66
C PHE A 73 -15.12 4.54 2.60
N SER A 74 -15.75 3.35 2.53
CA SER A 74 -15.38 2.18 3.31
C SER A 74 -14.29 1.38 2.59
N THR A 75 -13.04 1.65 2.96
CA THR A 75 -11.82 1.16 2.32
C THR A 75 -10.96 0.35 3.31
N GLY A 76 -9.65 0.51 3.25
CA GLY A 76 -8.61 -0.23 3.94
C GLY A 76 -7.36 -0.27 3.05
N ASN A 77 -6.37 -1.06 3.46
CA ASN A 77 -5.29 -1.42 2.56
C ASN A 77 -5.82 -2.38 1.48
N HIS A 78 -5.34 -2.23 0.26
CA HIS A 78 -5.73 -3.11 -0.83
C HIS A 78 -5.09 -4.51 -0.66
N PRO A 79 -5.85 -5.61 -0.61
CA PRO A 79 -5.32 -6.91 -0.22
C PRO A 79 -4.31 -7.48 -1.24
N VAL A 80 -4.53 -7.27 -2.54
CA VAL A 80 -3.60 -7.73 -3.60
C VAL A 80 -2.27 -6.96 -3.50
N GLU A 81 -2.35 -5.63 -3.35
CA GLU A 81 -1.18 -4.76 -3.18
C GLU A 81 -0.38 -5.09 -1.93
N MET A 82 -1.05 -5.50 -0.85
CA MET A 82 -0.38 -5.93 0.38
C MET A 82 0.25 -7.31 0.23
N LEU A 83 -0.53 -8.28 -0.24
CA LEU A 83 -0.21 -9.69 -0.03
C LEU A 83 0.65 -10.29 -1.13
N LEU A 84 0.61 -9.79 -2.38
CA LEU A 84 1.50 -10.29 -3.43
C LEU A 84 2.96 -9.88 -3.20
N PRO A 85 3.30 -8.60 -2.97
CA PRO A 85 4.67 -8.22 -2.67
C PRO A 85 5.23 -8.97 -1.46
N LEU A 86 4.42 -9.11 -0.39
CA LEU A 86 4.82 -9.87 0.79
C LEU A 86 4.95 -11.37 0.51
N HIS A 87 4.14 -11.96 -0.38
CA HIS A 87 4.32 -13.35 -0.78
C HIS A 87 5.70 -13.58 -1.40
N HIS A 88 6.10 -12.74 -2.35
CA HIS A 88 7.43 -12.80 -2.98
C HIS A 88 8.55 -12.67 -1.94
N LEU A 89 8.45 -11.68 -1.04
CA LEU A 89 9.44 -11.44 0.02
C LEU A 89 9.54 -12.61 1.02
N MET A 90 8.40 -13.14 1.46
CA MET A 90 8.36 -14.27 2.40
C MET A 90 8.90 -15.55 1.78
N GLU A 91 8.54 -15.86 0.54
CA GLU A 91 9.07 -17.04 -0.16
C GLU A 91 10.57 -16.89 -0.46
N ALA A 92 11.10 -15.66 -0.56
CA ALA A 92 12.54 -15.43 -0.68
C ALA A 92 13.30 -15.59 0.66
N GLY A 93 12.60 -15.63 1.79
CA GLY A 93 13.17 -15.87 3.12
C GLY A 93 13.11 -14.69 4.10
N PHE A 94 12.44 -13.59 3.75
CA PHE A 94 12.30 -12.42 4.63
C PHE A 94 11.04 -12.53 5.50
N ASP A 95 11.18 -12.50 6.84
CA ASP A 95 10.02 -12.40 7.73
C ASP A 95 9.44 -10.97 7.70
N VAL A 96 8.16 -10.84 8.04
CA VAL A 96 7.39 -9.61 7.97
C VAL A 96 6.82 -9.28 9.33
N ASP A 97 7.20 -8.13 9.89
CA ASP A 97 6.50 -7.54 11.03
C ASP A 97 5.50 -6.49 10.55
N VAL A 98 4.37 -6.39 11.25
CA VAL A 98 3.30 -5.46 10.92
C VAL A 98 3.17 -4.43 12.02
N ALA A 99 3.17 -3.17 11.63
CA ALA A 99 2.91 -2.04 12.52
C ALA A 99 1.78 -1.17 11.98
N THR A 100 1.06 -0.55 12.91
CA THR A 100 0.11 0.53 12.65
C THR A 100 0.40 1.67 13.62
N LEU A 101 -0.10 2.89 13.35
CA LEU A 101 0.24 4.06 14.17
C LEU A 101 -0.12 3.88 15.65
N SER A 102 -1.27 3.27 15.93
CA SER A 102 -1.79 3.08 17.28
C SER A 102 -1.71 1.63 17.77
N GLY A 103 -1.26 0.70 16.94
CA GLY A 103 -1.34 -0.74 17.21
C GLY A 103 -2.75 -1.31 17.04
N TYR A 104 -3.69 -0.55 16.46
CA TYR A 104 -5.01 -1.07 16.13
C TYR A 104 -4.94 -2.03 14.93
N PRO A 105 -5.89 -2.99 14.82
CA PRO A 105 -5.88 -3.96 13.73
C PRO A 105 -5.80 -3.29 12.36
N ALA A 106 -4.96 -3.81 11.46
CA ALA A 106 -4.90 -3.36 10.08
C ALA A 106 -6.27 -3.53 9.41
N LYS A 107 -6.71 -2.53 8.66
CA LYS A 107 -7.99 -2.56 7.93
C LYS A 107 -7.73 -2.92 6.48
N LEU A 108 -8.50 -3.86 5.93
CA LEU A 108 -8.39 -4.30 4.54
C LEU A 108 -9.68 -3.98 3.78
N GLU A 109 -9.51 -3.71 2.49
CA GLU A 109 -10.57 -3.70 1.48
C GLU A 109 -11.00 -5.14 1.19
N LEU A 110 -11.70 -5.78 2.13
CA LEU A 110 -12.06 -7.20 2.00
C LEU A 110 -12.97 -7.49 0.80
N TRP A 111 -13.64 -6.48 0.26
CA TRP A 111 -14.41 -6.56 -0.99
C TRP A 111 -13.52 -6.73 -2.24
N ALA A 112 -12.20 -6.51 -2.14
CA ALA A 112 -11.21 -6.77 -3.20
C ALA A 112 -10.35 -8.03 -2.93
N MET A 113 -10.67 -8.83 -1.90
CA MET A 113 -9.93 -10.06 -1.62
C MET A 113 -10.15 -11.09 -2.74
N PRO A 114 -9.10 -11.59 -3.43
CA PRO A 114 -9.24 -12.59 -4.48
C PRO A 114 -9.50 -13.98 -3.88
N THR A 115 -10.78 -14.32 -3.67
CA THR A 115 -11.19 -15.50 -2.88
C THR A 115 -10.92 -16.86 -3.54
N GLU A 116 -10.49 -16.89 -4.80
CA GLU A 116 -10.09 -18.12 -5.50
C GLU A 116 -8.57 -18.20 -5.72
N ASP A 117 -7.81 -17.28 -5.12
CA ASP A 117 -6.36 -17.25 -5.20
C ASP A 117 -5.72 -17.86 -3.93
N GLU A 118 -5.26 -19.10 -4.05
CA GLU A 118 -4.67 -19.84 -2.92
C GLU A 118 -3.39 -19.18 -2.39
N VAL A 119 -2.63 -18.49 -3.25
CA VAL A 119 -1.36 -17.84 -2.88
C VAL A 119 -1.64 -16.63 -1.99
N VAL A 120 -2.57 -15.78 -2.40
CA VAL A 120 -2.99 -14.61 -1.61
C VAL A 120 -3.62 -15.05 -0.30
N LEU A 121 -4.53 -16.02 -0.33
CA LEU A 121 -5.21 -16.51 0.89
C LEU A 121 -4.24 -17.20 1.87
N SER A 122 -3.27 -17.96 1.36
CA SER A 122 -2.22 -18.56 2.19
C SER A 122 -1.39 -17.49 2.89
N THR A 123 -0.97 -16.46 2.15
CA THR A 123 -0.18 -15.34 2.69
C THR A 123 -0.98 -14.54 3.72
N TYR A 124 -2.26 -14.25 3.43
CA TYR A 124 -3.18 -13.64 4.39
C TYR A 124 -3.27 -14.43 5.69
N ASN A 125 -3.44 -15.76 5.59
CA ASN A 125 -3.56 -16.62 6.78
C ASN A 125 -2.26 -16.65 7.60
N LYS A 126 -1.07 -16.65 6.96
CA LYS A 126 0.22 -16.55 7.65
C LYS A 126 0.37 -15.22 8.42
N LEU A 127 -0.15 -14.12 7.89
CA LEU A 127 -0.05 -12.78 8.48
C LEU A 127 -1.21 -12.41 9.42
N LYS A 128 -2.27 -13.23 9.47
CA LYS A 128 -3.55 -12.89 10.11
C LYS A 128 -3.42 -12.44 11.56
N GLU A 129 -2.57 -13.10 12.34
CA GLU A 129 -2.34 -12.74 13.73
C GLU A 129 -1.63 -11.38 13.85
N LYS A 130 -0.58 -11.15 13.06
CA LYS A 130 0.15 -9.87 13.02
C LYS A 130 -0.74 -8.73 12.50
N LEU A 131 -1.67 -9.00 11.57
CA LEU A 131 -2.65 -8.01 11.08
C LEU A 131 -3.71 -7.65 12.14
N LYS A 132 -4.13 -8.61 12.96
CA LYS A 132 -5.11 -8.41 14.04
C LYS A 132 -4.51 -7.75 15.26
N GLN A 133 -3.23 -7.99 15.53
CA GLN A 133 -2.49 -7.47 16.67
C GLN A 133 -1.14 -6.90 16.19
N PRO A 134 -1.15 -5.82 15.41
CA PRO A 134 0.08 -5.22 14.91
C PRO A 134 0.84 -4.55 16.06
N LYS A 135 2.14 -4.35 15.83
CA LYS A 135 2.95 -3.49 16.68
C LYS A 135 2.44 -2.05 16.57
N LYS A 136 2.67 -1.25 17.62
CA LYS A 136 2.54 0.20 17.52
C LYS A 136 3.81 0.79 16.91
N LEU A 137 3.69 1.63 15.89
CA LEU A 137 4.85 2.16 15.15
C LEU A 137 5.83 2.90 16.08
N SER A 138 5.33 3.68 17.05
CA SER A 138 6.17 4.35 18.05
C SER A 138 7.05 3.38 18.87
N ASP A 139 6.57 2.17 19.13
CA ASP A 139 7.33 1.16 19.88
C ASP A 139 8.39 0.50 19.00
N VAL A 140 8.11 0.34 17.69
CA VAL A 140 9.10 -0.13 16.71
C VAL A 140 10.23 0.89 16.57
N ILE A 141 9.90 2.19 16.44
CA ILE A 141 10.88 3.29 16.36
C ILE A 141 11.81 3.26 17.58
N LYS A 142 11.24 3.14 18.77
CA LYS A 142 12.00 3.18 20.02
C LYS A 142 12.92 1.97 20.22
N ASN A 143 12.47 0.77 19.84
CA ASN A 143 13.09 -0.46 20.29
C ASN A 143 13.74 -1.29 19.18
N GLU A 144 13.41 -1.05 17.92
CA GLU A 144 13.78 -1.93 16.80
C GLU A 144 14.38 -1.21 15.59
N LEU A 145 14.32 0.13 15.54
CA LEU A 145 15.04 0.93 14.55
C LEU A 145 16.46 1.29 15.05
N GLY A 146 17.19 2.08 14.27
CA GLY A 146 18.61 2.38 14.47
C GLY A 146 19.52 1.65 13.45
N PRO A 147 20.84 1.88 13.50
CA PRO A 147 21.77 1.36 12.49
C PRO A 147 21.90 -0.17 12.50
N ASP A 148 21.77 -0.78 13.68
CA ASP A 148 21.85 -2.24 13.87
C ASP A 148 20.50 -2.94 13.68
N SER A 149 19.45 -2.22 13.28
CA SER A 149 18.12 -2.77 13.04
C SER A 149 18.14 -3.91 12.02
N ASP A 150 17.35 -4.95 12.29
CA ASP A 150 17.13 -6.11 11.42
C ASP A 150 16.15 -5.83 10.27
N TYR A 151 15.58 -4.63 10.17
CA TYR A 151 14.72 -4.25 9.05
C TYR A 151 15.57 -3.79 7.87
N LEU A 152 15.44 -4.50 6.74
CA LEU A 152 16.08 -4.13 5.48
C LEU A 152 15.19 -3.24 4.61
N SER A 153 13.87 -3.33 4.80
CA SER A 153 12.89 -2.55 4.07
C SER A 153 11.71 -2.11 4.94
N VAL A 154 11.15 -0.95 4.60
CA VAL A 154 9.82 -0.51 5.01
C VAL A 154 8.88 -0.73 3.82
N PHE A 155 7.79 -1.43 4.04
CA PHE A 155 6.75 -1.65 3.06
C PHE A 155 5.45 -0.92 3.46
N ILE A 156 4.91 -0.12 2.55
CA ILE A 156 3.70 0.67 2.77
C ILE A 156 2.73 0.37 1.62
N PRO A 157 1.81 -0.60 1.79
CA PRO A 157 0.81 -0.90 0.75
C PRO A 157 -0.15 0.27 0.54
N GLY A 158 -0.80 0.31 -0.62
CA GLY A 158 -1.85 1.29 -0.92
C GLY A 158 -3.25 0.78 -0.56
N GLY A 159 -4.22 1.10 -1.41
CA GLY A 159 -5.62 1.25 -1.03
C GLY A 159 -5.89 2.65 -0.45
N HIS A 160 -7.09 3.19 -0.64
CA HIS A 160 -7.39 4.58 -0.32
C HIS A 160 -7.20 4.91 1.17
N ALA A 161 -7.25 3.94 2.09
CA ALA A 161 -7.00 4.20 3.51
C ALA A 161 -5.58 4.72 3.84
N ALA A 162 -4.61 4.53 2.94
CA ALA A 162 -3.26 5.07 3.10
C ALA A 162 -3.23 6.61 3.16
N VAL A 163 -4.30 7.29 2.75
CA VAL A 163 -4.44 8.75 2.84
C VAL A 163 -4.81 9.24 4.25
N VAL A 164 -5.07 8.34 5.21
CA VAL A 164 -5.50 8.70 6.57
C VAL A 164 -4.42 8.38 7.58
N GLY A 165 -3.98 9.40 8.32
CA GLY A 165 -3.01 9.29 9.41
C GLY A 165 -1.57 9.11 8.93
N ILE A 166 -1.26 8.06 8.16
CA ILE A 166 0.13 7.76 7.76
C ILE A 166 0.74 8.81 6.83
N SER A 167 -0.09 9.62 6.15
CA SER A 167 0.32 10.75 5.31
C SER A 167 0.73 12.01 6.07
N GLU A 168 0.45 12.06 7.38
CA GLU A 168 0.69 13.23 8.23
C GLU A 168 1.24 12.83 9.62
N SER A 169 2.02 11.75 9.68
CA SER A 169 2.50 11.16 10.94
C SER A 169 3.98 11.43 11.19
N GLU A 170 4.30 11.96 12.37
CA GLU A 170 5.69 12.10 12.84
C GLU A 170 6.40 10.74 13.04
N ASP A 171 5.66 9.68 13.36
CA ASP A 171 6.22 8.33 13.48
C ASP A 171 6.61 7.78 12.09
N VAL A 172 5.77 8.02 11.08
CA VAL A 172 6.10 7.69 9.68
C VAL A 172 7.28 8.53 9.22
N GLN A 173 7.30 9.83 9.52
CA GLN A 173 8.43 10.71 9.20
C GLN A 173 9.76 10.15 9.75
N GLN A 174 9.82 9.84 11.05
CA GLN A 174 11.02 9.26 11.68
C GLN A 174 11.42 7.93 11.06
N THR A 175 10.45 7.10 10.67
CA THR A 175 10.73 5.82 10.01
C THR A 175 11.31 6.01 8.60
N LEU A 176 10.81 6.99 7.85
CA LEU A 176 11.36 7.34 6.53
C LEU A 176 12.77 7.94 6.65
N ASP A 177 13.00 8.81 7.64
CA ASP A 177 14.33 9.36 7.93
C ASP A 177 15.32 8.24 8.27
N TRP A 178 14.95 7.34 9.18
CA TRP A 178 15.75 6.16 9.51
C TRP A 178 16.09 5.33 8.27
N ALA A 179 15.11 5.10 7.38
CA ALA A 179 15.34 4.31 6.18
C ALA A 179 16.35 4.99 5.24
N LEU A 180 16.27 6.31 5.06
CA LEU A 180 17.22 7.07 4.24
C LEU A 180 18.62 7.10 4.87
N GLU A 181 18.72 7.38 6.17
CA GLU A 181 20.00 7.49 6.90
C GLU A 181 20.78 6.18 6.98
N ASN A 182 20.06 5.04 6.99
CA ASN A 182 20.65 3.71 7.15
C ASN A 182 20.60 2.90 5.84
N GLU A 183 20.41 3.57 4.70
CA GLU A 183 20.39 2.96 3.37
C GLU A 183 19.44 1.75 3.28
N ARG A 184 18.23 1.87 3.84
CA ARG A 184 17.18 0.85 3.79
C ARG A 184 16.22 1.11 2.63
N PHE A 185 15.50 0.07 2.21
CA PHE A 185 14.52 0.20 1.14
C PHE A 185 13.20 0.80 1.65
N ILE A 186 12.59 1.65 0.82
CA ILE A 186 11.22 2.11 0.99
C ILE A 186 10.44 1.57 -0.21
N ILE A 187 9.41 0.77 0.06
CA ILE A 187 8.64 0.05 -0.96
C ILE A 187 7.18 0.43 -0.80
N THR A 188 6.55 0.94 -1.85
CA THR A 188 5.15 1.39 -1.77
C THR A 188 4.46 1.41 -3.14
N LEU A 189 3.14 1.52 -3.20
CA LEU A 189 2.37 1.53 -4.46
C LEU A 189 1.00 2.19 -4.32
N CYS A 190 0.41 2.57 -5.46
CA CYS A 190 -0.95 3.09 -5.55
C CYS A 190 -1.12 4.39 -4.73
N HIS A 191 -1.92 4.39 -3.66
CA HIS A 191 -2.05 5.49 -2.69
C HIS A 191 -1.08 5.39 -1.52
N GLY A 192 -0.35 4.28 -1.36
CA GLY A 192 0.71 4.12 -0.35
C GLY A 192 1.76 5.23 -0.36
N PRO A 193 2.18 5.79 -1.53
CA PRO A 193 3.01 6.98 -1.60
C PRO A 193 2.50 8.20 -0.83
N ALA A 194 1.22 8.27 -0.45
CA ALA A 194 0.71 9.30 0.45
C ALA A 194 1.49 9.36 1.78
N ALA A 195 1.99 8.22 2.27
CA ALA A 195 2.83 8.16 3.46
C ALA A 195 4.15 8.95 3.31
N LEU A 196 4.65 9.13 2.07
CA LEU A 196 5.86 9.90 1.80
C LEU A 196 5.68 11.40 2.07
N LEU A 197 4.44 11.89 2.11
CA LEU A 197 4.12 13.28 2.49
C LEU A 197 4.58 13.60 3.92
N SER A 198 4.59 12.59 4.81
CA SER A 198 5.10 12.72 6.18
C SER A 198 6.58 13.10 6.22
N ALA A 199 7.37 12.78 5.19
CA ALA A 199 8.79 13.15 5.14
C ALA A 199 9.00 14.67 5.16
N GLY A 200 8.05 15.44 4.62
CA GLY A 200 8.05 16.91 4.60
C GLY A 200 7.34 17.57 5.79
N LEU A 201 6.78 16.81 6.73
CA LEU A 201 6.02 17.35 7.85
C LEU A 201 6.88 18.31 8.69
N ASN A 202 6.38 19.53 8.94
CA ASN A 202 7.10 20.56 9.70
C ASN A 202 8.52 20.89 9.17
N ARG A 203 8.76 20.74 7.86
CA ARG A 203 10.03 21.05 7.19
C ARG A 203 9.80 21.97 6.00
N ASP A 204 10.78 22.84 5.73
CA ASP A 204 10.77 23.67 4.50
C ASP A 204 10.95 22.81 3.23
N LYS A 205 11.63 21.67 3.36
CA LYS A 205 11.98 20.78 2.26
C LYS A 205 11.96 19.33 2.70
N SER A 206 11.32 18.48 1.90
CA SER A 206 11.31 17.02 2.11
C SER A 206 12.68 16.41 1.78
N PRO A 207 13.20 15.45 2.57
CA PRO A 207 14.41 14.71 2.21
C PRO A 207 14.21 13.83 0.96
N LEU A 208 12.96 13.63 0.53
CA LEU A 208 12.60 12.93 -0.70
C LEU A 208 12.50 13.86 -1.92
N GLU A 209 12.81 15.16 -1.80
CA GLU A 209 12.80 16.06 -2.96
C GLU A 209 13.72 15.51 -4.09
N GLY A 210 13.19 15.50 -5.30
CA GLY A 210 13.90 15.01 -6.49
C GLY A 210 13.87 13.49 -6.68
N TYR A 211 13.32 12.72 -5.73
CA TYR A 211 12.98 11.31 -5.97
C TYR A 211 11.83 11.17 -6.96
N SER A 212 11.94 10.14 -7.80
CA SER A 212 10.95 9.77 -8.80
C SER A 212 10.07 8.64 -8.27
N VAL A 213 8.76 8.72 -8.51
CA VAL A 213 7.77 7.77 -7.96
C VAL A 213 6.67 7.43 -8.96
N CYS A 214 6.21 6.18 -8.93
CA CYS A 214 4.89 5.82 -9.43
C CYS A 214 3.83 6.10 -8.36
N VAL A 215 2.67 6.61 -8.76
CA VAL A 215 1.53 6.94 -7.88
C VAL A 215 0.22 6.64 -8.62
N PHE A 216 -0.86 6.30 -7.91
CA PHE A 216 -2.18 6.21 -8.55
C PHE A 216 -2.55 7.57 -9.19
N PRO A 217 -3.02 7.59 -10.45
CA PRO A 217 -3.22 8.83 -11.18
C PRO A 217 -4.45 9.61 -10.70
N ASP A 218 -4.24 10.89 -10.40
CA ASP A 218 -5.27 11.85 -9.98
C ASP A 218 -6.51 11.86 -10.91
N SER A 219 -6.28 11.69 -12.22
CA SER A 219 -7.34 11.67 -13.24
C SER A 219 -8.37 10.56 -13.04
N LEU A 220 -7.96 9.40 -12.52
CA LEU A 220 -8.87 8.29 -12.26
C LEU A 220 -9.69 8.51 -10.98
N ASP A 221 -9.09 9.09 -9.93
CA ASP A 221 -9.80 9.42 -8.69
C ASP A 221 -10.82 10.55 -8.87
N GLU A 222 -10.52 11.56 -9.69
CA GLU A 222 -11.45 12.65 -9.97
C GLU A 222 -12.50 12.32 -11.04
N GLY A 223 -12.22 11.34 -11.89
CA GLY A 223 -13.05 10.95 -13.04
C GLY A 223 -13.70 9.58 -12.84
N ALA A 224 -13.09 8.56 -13.45
CA ALA A 224 -13.66 7.23 -13.61
C ALA A 224 -14.15 6.62 -12.28
N ASN A 225 -13.39 6.76 -11.19
CA ASN A 225 -13.74 6.19 -9.88
C ASN A 225 -15.06 6.76 -9.34
N ILE A 226 -15.39 8.02 -9.64
CA ILE A 226 -16.66 8.64 -9.24
C ILE A 226 -17.78 8.23 -10.19
N GLU A 227 -17.52 8.27 -11.50
CA GLU A 227 -18.51 7.99 -12.55
C GLU A 227 -19.10 6.58 -12.46
N ILE A 228 -18.28 5.60 -12.07
CA ILE A 228 -18.72 4.22 -11.93
C ILE A 228 -19.18 3.87 -10.50
N GLY A 229 -19.11 4.83 -9.57
CA GLY A 229 -19.48 4.66 -8.18
C GLY A 229 -18.52 3.78 -7.37
N TYR A 230 -17.24 3.74 -7.74
CA TYR A 230 -16.21 3.15 -6.90
C TYR A 230 -16.01 4.03 -5.64
N LEU A 231 -15.78 5.33 -5.85
CA LEU A 231 -15.80 6.33 -4.79
C LEU A 231 -17.21 6.93 -4.65
N PRO A 232 -17.76 7.05 -3.43
CA PRO A 232 -19.06 7.68 -3.20
C PRO A 232 -19.02 9.23 -3.22
N GLY A 233 -17.87 9.83 -3.51
CA GLY A 233 -17.61 11.27 -3.53
C GLY A 233 -16.15 11.58 -3.89
N ARG A 234 -15.79 12.86 -3.99
CA ARG A 234 -14.41 13.30 -4.26
C ARG A 234 -13.54 13.20 -3.01
N LEU A 235 -12.27 12.83 -3.20
CA LEU A 235 -11.23 13.00 -2.18
C LEU A 235 -11.02 14.50 -1.91
N LYS A 236 -10.60 14.85 -0.70
CA LYS A 236 -10.36 16.25 -0.31
C LYS A 236 -9.05 16.82 -0.85
N TRP A 237 -8.17 15.95 -1.30
CA TRP A 237 -6.86 16.23 -1.87
C TRP A 237 -6.41 15.00 -2.64
N LEU A 238 -5.42 15.18 -3.52
CA LEU A 238 -4.94 14.16 -4.44
C LEU A 238 -3.46 13.85 -4.17
N VAL A 239 -3.10 12.58 -4.21
CA VAL A 239 -1.78 12.12 -3.76
C VAL A 239 -0.68 12.60 -4.69
N ALA A 240 -0.86 12.46 -6.02
CA ALA A 240 0.18 12.84 -6.97
C ALA A 240 0.41 14.36 -6.98
N ASP A 241 -0.67 15.16 -6.90
CA ASP A 241 -0.59 16.62 -6.72
C ASP A 241 0.24 17.02 -5.50
N LEU A 242 -0.06 16.48 -4.31
CA LEU A 242 0.65 16.85 -3.09
C LEU A 242 2.12 16.39 -3.09
N LEU A 243 2.43 15.20 -3.63
CA LEU A 243 3.82 14.73 -3.76
C LEU A 243 4.61 15.61 -4.72
N THR A 244 4.00 16.02 -5.83
CA THR A 244 4.60 16.95 -6.80
C THR A 244 4.89 18.30 -6.13
N LYS A 245 3.97 18.81 -5.29
CA LYS A 245 4.18 20.04 -4.52
C LYS A 245 5.30 19.94 -3.48
N GLN A 246 5.58 18.75 -2.94
CA GLN A 246 6.75 18.49 -2.10
C GLN A 246 8.05 18.25 -2.90
N GLY A 247 8.00 18.34 -4.23
CA GLY A 247 9.16 18.26 -5.11
C GLY A 247 9.59 16.84 -5.49
N LEU A 248 8.75 15.83 -5.25
CA LEU A 248 8.90 14.52 -5.87
C LEU A 248 8.48 14.59 -7.34
N LYS A 249 9.02 13.69 -8.17
CA LYS A 249 8.72 13.58 -9.59
C LYS A 249 7.78 12.39 -9.84
N VAL A 250 6.49 12.64 -9.99
CA VAL A 250 5.53 11.61 -10.38
C VAL A 250 5.74 11.25 -11.85
N VAL A 251 5.98 9.98 -12.17
CA VAL A 251 6.45 9.54 -13.51
C VAL A 251 5.37 8.91 -14.40
N ASN A 252 4.12 8.87 -13.93
CA ASN A 252 2.98 8.30 -14.65
C ASN A 252 1.76 9.19 -14.51
N ASP A 253 0.90 9.16 -15.52
CA ASP A 253 -0.41 9.82 -15.58
C ASP A 253 -1.55 8.81 -15.85
N ASP A 254 -1.20 7.54 -16.05
CA ASP A 254 -2.07 6.41 -16.31
C ASP A 254 -1.84 5.25 -15.32
N MET A 255 -2.69 4.22 -15.44
CA MET A 255 -2.67 2.99 -14.64
C MET A 255 -2.37 1.81 -15.55
N THR A 256 -1.12 1.33 -15.54
CA THR A 256 -0.64 0.28 -16.47
C THR A 256 0.04 -0.90 -15.79
N GLY A 257 0.20 -0.88 -14.47
CA GLY A 257 1.02 -1.84 -13.74
C GLY A 257 2.51 -1.50 -13.73
N LYS A 258 2.84 -0.21 -13.96
CA LYS A 258 4.22 0.26 -14.03
C LYS A 258 4.89 0.22 -12.65
N THR A 259 6.08 -0.36 -12.60
CA THR A 259 7.00 -0.25 -11.46
C THR A 259 8.17 0.67 -11.78
N LEU A 260 8.78 1.24 -10.74
CA LEU A 260 9.93 2.12 -10.83
C LEU A 260 10.88 1.86 -9.67
N LYS A 261 12.18 1.92 -9.96
CA LYS A 261 13.25 2.03 -8.98
C LYS A 261 13.93 3.39 -9.12
N ASP A 262 14.01 4.13 -8.02
CA ASP A 262 14.90 5.29 -7.87
C ASP A 262 15.70 5.13 -6.57
N ARG A 263 17.01 4.84 -6.70
CA ARG A 263 17.87 4.45 -5.57
C ARG A 263 17.24 3.26 -4.81
N LYS A 264 16.92 3.43 -3.53
CA LYS A 264 16.24 2.42 -2.70
C LYS A 264 14.74 2.70 -2.48
N LEU A 265 14.16 3.63 -3.23
CA LEU A 265 12.71 3.85 -3.30
C LEU A 265 12.14 3.04 -4.48
N LEU A 266 11.31 2.05 -4.16
CA LEU A 266 10.67 1.15 -5.11
C LEU A 266 9.17 1.43 -5.11
N THR A 267 8.61 1.77 -6.28
CA THR A 267 7.21 2.19 -6.38
C THR A 267 6.43 1.47 -7.48
N GLY A 268 5.14 1.20 -7.25
CA GLY A 268 4.18 0.72 -8.25
C GLY A 268 3.00 1.67 -8.45
N ASP A 269 2.43 1.75 -9.65
CA ASP A 269 1.36 2.72 -9.96
C ASP A 269 -0.02 2.38 -9.36
N SER A 270 -0.32 1.10 -9.12
CA SER A 270 -1.69 0.62 -8.90
C SER A 270 -1.72 -0.86 -8.45
N PRO A 271 -2.91 -1.46 -8.19
CA PRO A 271 -3.03 -2.90 -7.98
C PRO A 271 -2.40 -3.75 -9.08
N LEU A 272 -2.39 -3.27 -10.33
CA LEU A 272 -1.79 -3.97 -11.48
C LEU A 272 -0.27 -4.14 -11.35
N ALA A 273 0.39 -3.33 -10.52
CA ALA A 273 1.83 -3.39 -10.31
C ALA A 273 2.24 -4.39 -9.20
N SER A 274 1.28 -5.01 -8.51
CA SER A 274 1.54 -5.76 -7.27
C SER A 274 2.50 -6.93 -7.46
N ASN A 275 2.33 -7.74 -8.51
CA ASN A 275 3.18 -8.90 -8.76
C ASN A 275 4.62 -8.47 -9.12
N GLU A 276 4.76 -7.54 -10.08
CA GLU A 276 6.06 -7.05 -10.54
C GLU A 276 6.81 -6.24 -9.48
N LEU A 277 6.11 -5.54 -8.58
CA LEU A 277 6.74 -4.84 -7.46
C LEU A 277 7.33 -5.83 -6.46
N GLY A 278 6.65 -6.96 -6.22
CA GLY A 278 7.18 -8.05 -5.40
C GLY A 278 8.48 -8.62 -5.95
N LYS A 279 8.51 -8.91 -7.26
CA LYS A 279 9.74 -9.36 -7.95
C LYS A 279 10.85 -8.31 -7.84
N LEU A 280 10.56 -7.05 -8.15
CA LEU A 280 11.53 -5.95 -8.06
C LEU A 280 12.11 -5.81 -6.65
N ALA A 281 11.27 -5.85 -5.61
CA ALA A 281 11.69 -5.74 -4.23
C ALA A 281 12.67 -6.86 -3.83
N VAL A 282 12.32 -8.11 -4.09
CA VAL A 282 13.19 -9.27 -3.81
C VAL A 282 14.52 -9.13 -4.53
N ASN A 283 14.49 -8.81 -5.83
CA ASN A 283 15.68 -8.68 -6.67
C ASN A 283 16.66 -7.62 -6.16
N GLU A 284 16.16 -6.46 -5.74
CA GLU A 284 17.02 -5.38 -5.24
C GLU A 284 17.52 -5.62 -3.81
N MET A 285 16.69 -6.24 -2.96
CA MET A 285 17.09 -6.60 -1.59
C MET A 285 18.18 -7.68 -1.59
N LEU A 286 18.07 -8.70 -2.44
CA LEU A 286 19.08 -9.77 -2.53
C LEU A 286 20.43 -9.25 -3.04
N LYS A 287 20.45 -8.28 -3.97
CA LYS A 287 21.71 -7.66 -4.45
C LYS A 287 22.51 -7.05 -3.30
N VAL A 288 21.84 -6.28 -2.43
CA VAL A 288 22.49 -5.59 -1.30
C VAL A 288 23.00 -6.56 -0.22
N ILE A 289 22.42 -7.76 -0.10
CA ILE A 289 22.87 -8.76 0.87
C ILE A 289 24.08 -9.55 0.37
N GLN A 290 24.22 -9.69 -0.96
CA GLN A 290 25.30 -10.45 -1.58
C GLN A 290 26.59 -9.63 -1.79
N ASP A 291 26.49 -8.30 -1.72
CA ASP A 291 27.62 -7.36 -1.78
C ASP A 291 28.32 -7.21 -0.41
#